data_AF-A0A0J7JWG2-F1
#
_entry.id   AF-A0A0J7JWG2-F1
#
_cell.length_a   1.000
_cell.length_b   1.000
_cell.length_c   1.000
_cell.angle_alpha   90.00
_cell.angle_beta   90.00
_cell.angle_gamma   90.00
#
_symmetry.space_group_name_H-M   'P 1'
#
loop_
_entity.id
_entity.type
_entity.pdbx_description
1 polymer ?
#
loop_
_entity_poly.entity_id
_entity_poly.type
_entity_poly.pdbx_seq_one_letter_code
_entity_poly.pdbx_strand_id
1 'polypeptide(L)'
;MTMTSLLFLVVSRKRWHWSWLAVVPVGGALLIIDLSFFGANALKVGHGGWFPLVLGLAIFVMMTTWRRGRELVIREIKQSGLALKPFIANISAHPPLRVPGTAVFLTANRSAVPHALLHNLKHNKVLHARNVLLTVEVLEAPVADADERIDLKRLGDDFYVLSLKFGFAEDPNVPLALGRCAREGLSFDMMDTTFFISRENIVPDIKRHGMVLWRDHLFAFLARNALPATAFFQIPGNRLIELGALLEI
;
A
#
# COMPACT_ATOMS: atom_id res chain seq x y z
N MET A 1 -11.76 -31.84 -0.02
CA MET A 1 -12.35 -33.10 0.46
C MET A 1 -11.33 -33.87 1.28
N THR A 2 -10.22 -34.36 0.68
CA THR A 2 -9.10 -34.98 1.43
C THR A 2 -8.63 -34.19 2.66
N MET A 3 -8.36 -32.88 2.49
CA MET A 3 -7.94 -32.01 3.59
C MET A 3 -9.02 -31.87 4.68
N THR A 4 -10.29 -31.84 4.27
CA THR A 4 -11.46 -31.79 5.16
C THR A 4 -11.61 -33.09 5.96
N SER A 5 -11.42 -34.25 5.32
CA SER A 5 -11.45 -35.57 5.96
C SER A 5 -10.29 -35.77 6.94
N LEU A 6 -9.10 -35.26 6.62
CA LEU A 6 -7.97 -35.20 7.56
C LEU A 6 -8.28 -34.32 8.78
N LEU A 7 -8.85 -33.14 8.56
CA LEU A 7 -9.27 -32.26 9.65
C LEU A 7 -10.38 -32.90 10.51
N PHE A 8 -11.36 -33.56 9.89
CA PHE A 8 -12.42 -34.31 10.59
C PHE A 8 -11.84 -35.41 11.47
N LEU A 9 -10.86 -36.17 10.97
CA LEU A 9 -10.15 -37.18 11.75
C LEU A 9 -9.41 -36.60 12.96
N VAL A 10 -8.74 -35.46 12.79
CA VAL A 10 -8.05 -34.77 13.88
C VAL A 10 -9.04 -34.22 14.91
N VAL A 11 -10.14 -33.62 14.47
CA VAL A 11 -11.18 -33.03 15.34
C VAL A 11 -11.94 -34.11 16.09
N SER A 12 -12.42 -35.16 15.41
CA SER A 12 -13.13 -36.28 16.04
C SER A 12 -12.30 -36.96 17.13
N ARG A 13 -10.98 -37.06 16.92
CA ARG A 13 -10.07 -37.64 17.92
C ARG A 13 -9.70 -36.69 19.05
N LYS A 14 -9.38 -35.43 18.76
CA LYS A 14 -8.83 -34.48 19.76
C LYS A 14 -9.88 -33.65 20.49
N ARG A 15 -11.04 -33.41 19.88
CA ARG A 15 -12.11 -32.57 20.43
C ARG A 15 -13.34 -33.37 20.83
N TRP A 16 -13.71 -34.39 20.06
CA TRP A 16 -14.89 -35.22 20.35
C TRP A 16 -14.58 -36.52 21.09
N HIS A 17 -13.29 -36.82 21.32
CA HIS A 17 -12.84 -37.97 22.11
C HIS A 17 -13.39 -39.32 21.64
N TRP A 18 -13.66 -39.47 20.34
CA TRP A 18 -14.13 -40.75 19.80
C TRP A 18 -13.09 -41.84 20.02
N SER A 19 -13.56 -43.07 20.29
CA SER A 19 -12.69 -44.23 20.43
C SER A 19 -12.03 -44.54 19.10
N TRP A 20 -10.79 -45.06 19.14
CA TRP A 20 -10.05 -45.45 17.93
C TRP A 20 -10.85 -46.43 17.05
N LEU A 21 -11.66 -47.27 17.67
CA LEU A 21 -12.56 -48.22 17.00
C LEU A 21 -13.64 -47.56 16.15
N ALA A 22 -14.05 -46.32 16.46
CA ALA A 22 -14.99 -45.56 15.63
C ALA A 22 -14.27 -44.66 14.60
N VAL A 23 -13.14 -44.07 14.98
CA VAL A 23 -12.38 -43.14 14.14
C VAL A 23 -11.71 -43.84 12.96
N VAL A 24 -11.09 -45.01 13.17
CA VAL A 24 -10.41 -45.75 12.10
C VAL A 24 -11.36 -46.16 10.96
N PRO A 25 -12.50 -46.83 11.20
CA PRO A 25 -13.34 -47.28 10.09
C PRO A 25 -14.03 -46.12 9.38
N VAL A 26 -14.54 -45.13 10.11
CA VAL A 26 -15.23 -43.97 9.50
C VAL A 26 -14.25 -43.10 8.73
N GLY A 27 -13.11 -42.75 9.34
CA GLY A 27 -12.06 -41.98 8.69
C GLY A 27 -11.38 -42.72 7.56
N GLY A 28 -11.17 -44.03 7.71
CA GLY A 28 -10.62 -44.89 6.66
C GLY A 28 -11.54 -44.96 5.45
N ALA A 29 -12.85 -45.18 5.65
CA ALA A 29 -13.82 -45.17 4.57
C ALA A 29 -13.87 -43.83 3.83
N LEU A 30 -13.90 -42.71 4.56
CA LEU A 30 -13.88 -41.37 3.98
C LEU A 30 -12.57 -41.10 3.21
N LEU A 31 -11.41 -41.44 3.79
CA LEU A 31 -10.13 -41.28 3.13
C LEU A 31 -10.00 -42.15 1.89
N ILE A 32 -10.51 -43.37 1.88
CA ILE A 32 -10.48 -44.23 0.68
C ILE A 32 -11.24 -43.55 -0.46
N ILE A 33 -12.48 -43.10 -0.22
CA ILE A 33 -13.29 -42.41 -1.24
C ILE A 33 -12.56 -41.16 -1.74
N ASP A 34 -12.03 -40.35 -0.82
CA ASP A 34 -11.35 -39.10 -1.15
C ASP A 34 -10.02 -39.32 -1.88
N LEU A 35 -9.22 -40.33 -1.50
CA LEU A 35 -7.97 -40.67 -2.18
C LEU A 35 -8.24 -41.26 -3.57
N SER A 36 -9.29 -42.08 -3.72
CA SER A 36 -9.71 -42.56 -5.04
C SER A 36 -10.13 -41.40 -5.95
N PHE A 37 -10.91 -40.44 -5.42
CA PHE A 37 -11.29 -39.25 -6.17
C PHE A 37 -10.08 -38.35 -6.49
N PHE A 38 -9.17 -38.17 -5.54
CA PHE A 38 -7.94 -37.43 -5.74
C PHE A 38 -7.07 -38.07 -6.82
N GLY A 39 -6.87 -39.39 -6.77
CA GLY A 39 -6.13 -40.16 -7.77
C GLY A 39 -6.74 -40.02 -9.16
N ALA A 40 -8.07 -40.14 -9.28
CA ALA A 40 -8.77 -39.96 -10.55
C ALA A 40 -8.58 -38.55 -11.14
N ASN A 41 -8.51 -37.51 -10.31
CA ASN A 41 -8.22 -36.15 -10.76
C ASN A 41 -6.72 -35.91 -11.02
N ALA A 42 -5.82 -36.58 -10.29
CA ALA A 42 -4.38 -36.52 -10.52
C ALA A 42 -4.02 -37.09 -11.90
N LEU A 43 -4.70 -38.14 -12.38
CA LEU A 43 -4.52 -38.65 -13.74
C LEU A 43 -4.83 -37.60 -14.81
N LYS A 44 -5.78 -36.70 -14.56
CA LYS A 44 -6.12 -35.60 -15.49
C LYS A 44 -4.97 -34.59 -15.63
N VAL A 45 -4.02 -34.54 -14.70
CA VAL A 45 -2.84 -33.66 -14.80
C VAL A 45 -2.03 -33.99 -16.05
N GLY A 46 -1.83 -35.27 -16.35
CA GLY A 46 -1.15 -35.72 -17.58
C GLY A 46 -1.95 -35.43 -18.86
N HIS A 47 -3.27 -35.30 -18.75
CA HIS A 47 -4.18 -35.00 -19.86
C HIS A 47 -4.59 -33.51 -19.94
N GLY A 48 -3.72 -32.61 -19.49
CA GLY A 48 -3.91 -31.15 -19.63
C GLY A 48 -4.21 -30.41 -18.33
N GLY A 49 -4.42 -31.10 -17.21
CA GLY A 49 -4.58 -30.48 -15.89
C GLY A 49 -3.30 -29.83 -15.34
N TRP A 50 -2.12 -30.11 -15.93
CA TRP A 50 -0.87 -29.45 -15.57
C TRP A 50 -0.88 -27.95 -15.91
N PHE A 51 -1.59 -27.53 -16.97
CA PHE A 51 -1.56 -26.14 -17.44
C PHE A 51 -2.20 -25.18 -16.41
N PRO A 52 -3.43 -25.41 -15.91
CA PRO A 52 -4.00 -24.59 -14.85
C PRO A 52 -3.15 -24.57 -13.57
N LEU A 53 -2.47 -25.67 -13.24
CA LEU A 53 -1.57 -25.73 -12.08
C LEU A 53 -0.35 -24.84 -12.26
N VAL A 54 0.30 -24.89 -13.42
CA VAL A 54 1.45 -24.03 -13.74
C VAL A 54 1.03 -22.56 -13.79
N LEU A 55 -0.11 -22.25 -14.42
CA LEU A 55 -0.63 -20.89 -14.48
C LEU A 55 -0.97 -20.37 -13.07
N GLY A 56 -1.63 -21.17 -12.26
CA GLY A 56 -1.94 -20.84 -10.87
C GLY A 56 -0.68 -20.61 -10.04
N LEU A 57 0.33 -21.46 -10.20
CA LEU A 57 1.63 -21.29 -9.55
C LEU A 57 2.33 -20.00 -9.99
N ALA A 58 2.32 -19.68 -11.29
CA ALA A 58 2.90 -18.45 -11.82
C ALA A 58 2.20 -17.20 -11.25
N ILE A 59 0.87 -17.16 -11.26
CA ILE A 59 0.09 -16.07 -10.68
C ILE A 59 0.34 -15.96 -9.17
N PHE A 60 0.42 -17.10 -8.46
CA PHE A 60 0.72 -17.13 -7.03
C PHE A 60 2.11 -16.56 -6.74
N VAL A 61 3.14 -16.95 -7.50
CA VAL A 61 4.50 -16.40 -7.36
C VAL A 61 4.50 -14.90 -7.64
N MET A 62 3.78 -14.45 -8.66
CA MET A 62 3.65 -13.03 -9.00
C MET A 62 2.99 -12.23 -7.86
N MET A 63 1.83 -12.69 -7.36
CA MET A 63 1.10 -12.05 -6.27
C MET A 63 1.89 -12.02 -4.95
N THR A 64 2.53 -13.14 -4.59
CA THR A 64 3.34 -13.22 -3.36
C THR A 64 4.60 -12.37 -3.45
N THR A 65 5.20 -12.25 -4.64
CA THR A 65 6.32 -11.32 -4.91
C THR A 65 5.88 -9.87 -4.83
N TRP A 66 4.75 -9.51 -5.44
CA TRP A 66 4.17 -8.17 -5.35
C TRP A 66 3.89 -7.77 -3.90
N ARG A 67 3.16 -8.61 -3.16
CA ARG A 67 2.81 -8.35 -1.76
C ARG A 67 4.07 -8.12 -0.92
N ARG A 68 5.05 -9.03 -1.02
CA ARG A 68 6.27 -8.93 -0.24
C ARG A 68 7.11 -7.71 -0.62
N GLY A 69 7.20 -7.37 -1.91
CA GLY A 69 7.91 -6.18 -2.37
C GLY A 69 7.28 -4.90 -1.86
N ARG A 70 5.94 -4.79 -1.90
CA ARG A 70 5.20 -3.66 -1.32
C ARG A 70 5.41 -3.53 0.19
N GLU A 71 5.44 -4.64 0.92
CA GLU A 71 5.73 -4.65 2.37
C GLU A 71 7.13 -4.09 2.67
N LEU A 72 8.14 -4.44 1.86
CA LEU A 72 9.51 -3.93 2.01
C LEU A 72 9.61 -2.44 1.71
N VAL A 73 9.01 -1.99 0.59
CA VAL A 73 8.94 -0.56 0.23
C VAL A 73 8.34 0.26 1.37
N ILE A 74 7.18 -0.15 1.89
CA ILE A 74 6.50 0.57 2.97
C ILE A 74 7.35 0.60 4.24
N ARG A 75 8.07 -0.49 4.55
CA ARG A 75 8.98 -0.53 5.70
C ARG A 75 10.11 0.48 5.54
N GLU A 76 10.74 0.54 4.38
CA GLU A 76 11.87 1.44 4.12
C GLU A 76 11.46 2.91 4.22
N ILE A 77 10.30 3.26 3.64
CA ILE A 77 9.71 4.60 3.74
C ILE A 77 9.46 4.99 5.20
N LYS A 78 9.01 4.04 6.03
CA LYS A 78 8.79 4.28 7.46
C LYS A 78 10.09 4.45 8.25
N GLN A 79 11.16 3.76 7.88
CA GLN A 79 12.44 3.80 8.58
C GLN A 79 13.29 5.03 8.22
N SER A 80 13.11 5.58 7.03
CA SER A 80 13.92 6.70 6.51
C SER A 80 13.36 8.10 6.85
N GLY A 81 12.29 8.19 7.63
CA GLY A 81 11.57 9.44 7.89
C GLY A 81 12.04 10.19 9.15
N LEU A 82 12.40 11.47 9.01
CA LEU A 82 12.54 12.38 10.15
C LEU A 82 11.18 12.61 10.82
N ALA A 83 11.14 12.75 12.14
CA ALA A 83 9.91 13.07 12.85
C ALA A 83 9.38 14.46 12.47
N LEU A 84 8.09 14.54 12.14
CA LEU A 84 7.48 15.77 11.61
C LEU A 84 7.44 16.92 12.63
N LYS A 85 7.05 16.65 13.88
CA LYS A 85 6.90 17.69 14.90
C LYS A 85 8.23 18.41 15.23
N PRO A 86 9.34 17.71 15.51
CA PRO A 86 10.63 18.37 15.75
C PRO A 86 11.13 19.13 14.52
N PHE A 87 10.85 18.62 13.32
CA PHE A 87 11.23 19.29 12.08
C PHE A 87 10.50 20.62 11.87
N ILE A 88 9.18 20.66 12.09
CA ILE A 88 8.41 21.90 12.02
C ILE A 88 8.97 22.91 13.02
N ALA A 89 9.17 22.51 14.28
CA ALA A 89 9.73 23.40 15.30
C ALA A 89 11.11 23.98 14.91
N ASN A 90 11.96 23.19 14.25
CA ASN A 90 13.27 23.65 13.78
C ASN A 90 13.15 24.66 12.62
N ILE A 91 12.27 24.39 11.64
CA ILE A 91 12.01 25.31 10.53
C ILE A 91 11.41 26.62 11.02
N SER A 92 10.54 26.58 12.02
CA SER A 92 9.93 27.79 12.58
C SER A 92 10.96 28.68 13.29
N ALA A 93 12.00 28.07 13.89
CA ALA A 93 13.12 28.80 14.47
C ALA A 93 14.05 29.42 13.40
N HIS A 94 14.22 28.75 12.25
CA HIS A 94 15.05 29.22 11.15
C HIS A 94 14.28 29.18 9.82
N PRO A 95 13.33 30.11 9.61
CA PRO A 95 12.43 30.03 8.48
C PRO A 95 13.18 30.27 7.15
N PRO A 96 13.07 29.36 6.17
CA PRO A 96 13.57 29.59 4.82
C PRO A 96 12.70 30.64 4.09
N LEU A 97 13.10 31.02 2.87
CA LEU A 97 12.33 31.95 2.05
C LEU A 97 10.90 31.42 1.83
N ARG A 98 9.90 32.24 2.15
CA ARG A 98 8.49 31.91 1.91
C ARG A 98 7.99 32.50 0.61
N VAL A 99 7.34 31.68 -0.22
CA VAL A 99 6.65 32.12 -1.45
C VAL A 99 5.13 32.03 -1.27
N PRO A 100 4.35 32.89 -1.94
CA PRO A 100 2.90 32.73 -1.98
C PRO A 100 2.52 31.39 -2.61
N GLY A 101 1.33 30.89 -2.25
CA GLY A 101 0.83 29.61 -2.76
C GLY A 101 0.63 28.54 -1.70
N THR A 102 0.00 27.45 -2.13
CA THR A 102 -0.22 26.24 -1.33
C THR A 102 0.57 25.08 -1.89
N ALA A 103 1.43 24.47 -1.08
CA ALA A 103 2.08 23.21 -1.43
C ALA A 103 1.37 22.04 -0.76
N VAL A 104 0.95 21.07 -1.56
CA VAL A 104 0.39 19.79 -1.09
C VAL A 104 1.43 18.71 -1.28
N PHE A 105 2.00 18.22 -0.19
CA PHE A 105 2.97 17.13 -0.17
C PHE A 105 2.26 15.81 0.09
N LEU A 106 2.27 14.90 -0.89
CA LEU A 106 1.69 13.57 -0.69
C LEU A 106 2.64 12.72 0.17
N THR A 107 2.08 12.08 1.20
CA THR A 107 2.82 11.20 2.11
C THR A 107 1.99 9.99 2.56
N ALA A 108 2.65 8.83 2.62
CA ALA A 108 2.09 7.62 3.20
C ALA A 108 2.18 7.59 4.74
N ASN A 109 3.03 8.44 5.34
CA ASN A 109 3.23 8.51 6.78
C ASN A 109 2.93 9.92 7.31
N ARG A 110 1.92 10.02 8.19
CA ARG A 110 1.46 11.29 8.78
C ARG A 110 2.41 11.85 9.84
N SER A 111 3.27 11.01 10.41
CA SER A 111 4.16 11.38 11.52
C SER A 111 5.58 11.69 11.06
N ALA A 112 5.90 11.43 9.78
CA ALA A 112 7.22 11.65 9.20
C ALA A 112 7.20 12.80 8.19
N VAL A 113 8.34 13.48 8.06
CA VAL A 113 8.54 14.52 7.06
C VAL A 113 8.55 13.89 5.66
N PRO A 114 7.72 14.34 4.72
CA PRO A 114 7.72 13.83 3.36
C PRO A 114 9.06 14.08 2.67
N HIS A 115 9.60 13.08 1.96
CA HIS A 115 10.85 13.23 1.22
C HIS A 115 10.80 14.37 0.20
N ALA A 116 9.64 14.59 -0.44
CA ALA A 116 9.45 15.69 -1.37
C ALA A 116 9.64 17.08 -0.71
N LEU A 117 9.25 17.24 0.56
CA LEU A 117 9.46 18.48 1.31
C LEU A 117 10.95 18.68 1.62
N LEU A 118 11.64 17.64 2.09
CA LEU A 118 13.08 17.69 2.34
C LEU A 118 13.87 18.03 1.07
N HIS A 119 13.51 17.40 -0.04
CA HIS A 119 14.19 17.62 -1.32
C HIS A 119 13.92 19.02 -1.87
N ASN A 120 12.68 19.51 -1.78
CA ASN A 120 12.34 20.89 -2.13
C ASN A 120 13.16 21.89 -1.30
N LEU A 121 13.30 21.69 0.01
CA LEU A 121 14.10 22.56 0.86
C LEU A 121 15.60 22.47 0.57
N LYS A 122 16.11 21.28 0.26
CA LYS A 122 17.53 21.06 -0.08
C LYS A 122 17.93 21.79 -1.36
N HIS A 123 17.09 21.73 -2.39
CA HIS A 123 17.42 22.23 -3.73
C HIS A 123 16.87 23.63 -3.99
N ASN A 124 15.60 23.87 -3.70
CA ASN A 124 14.95 25.15 -3.97
C ASN A 124 15.10 26.13 -2.81
N LYS A 125 15.32 25.65 -1.58
CA LYS A 125 15.46 26.47 -0.36
C LYS A 125 14.26 27.39 -0.10
N VAL A 126 13.08 26.97 -0.57
CA VAL A 126 11.83 27.72 -0.48
C VAL A 126 10.76 26.89 0.23
N LEU A 127 9.94 27.56 1.05
CA LEU A 127 8.73 27.01 1.66
C LEU A 127 7.52 27.79 1.14
N HIS A 128 6.38 27.14 0.97
CA HIS A 128 5.16 27.85 0.55
C HIS A 128 4.49 28.50 1.76
N ALA A 129 3.67 29.52 1.53
CA ALA A 129 2.90 30.19 2.57
C ALA A 129 1.98 29.22 3.32
N ARG A 130 1.46 28.19 2.63
CA ARG A 130 0.68 27.11 3.22
C ARG A 130 1.21 25.75 2.79
N ASN A 131 1.51 24.87 3.76
CA ASN A 131 2.07 23.55 3.51
C ASN A 131 1.12 22.48 4.06
N VAL A 132 0.60 21.65 3.17
CA VAL A 132 -0.36 20.59 3.51
C VAL A 132 0.30 19.24 3.26
N LEU A 133 0.40 18.44 4.31
CA LEU A 133 0.77 17.04 4.21
C LEU A 133 -0.50 16.23 3.98
N LEU A 134 -0.65 15.71 2.77
CA LEU A 134 -1.82 14.95 2.35
C LEU A 134 -1.53 13.45 2.38
N THR A 135 -2.36 12.71 3.12
CA THR A 135 -2.40 11.25 3.06
C THR A 135 -3.72 10.80 2.47
N VAL A 136 -3.67 9.92 1.48
CA VAL A 136 -4.85 9.28 0.90
C VAL A 136 -4.92 7.84 1.40
N GLU A 137 -6.05 7.47 1.99
CA GLU A 137 -6.28 6.14 2.57
C GLU A 137 -7.49 5.49 1.88
N VAL A 138 -7.33 4.22 1.50
CA VAL A 138 -8.42 3.42 0.94
C VAL A 138 -8.92 2.47 2.05
N LEU A 139 -10.19 2.59 2.39
CA LEU A 139 -10.86 1.82 3.43
C LEU A 139 -11.32 0.46 2.91
N GLU A 140 -11.49 -0.50 3.82
CA GLU A 140 -12.09 -1.80 3.53
C GLU A 140 -13.61 -1.73 3.34
N ALA A 141 -14.24 -0.60 3.67
CA ALA A 141 -15.63 -0.32 3.36
C ALA A 141 -15.79 0.08 1.87
N PRO A 142 -16.91 -0.28 1.22
CA PRO A 142 -17.12 0.04 -0.19
C PRO A 142 -17.17 1.55 -0.46
N VAL A 143 -17.72 2.31 0.48
CA VAL A 143 -17.86 3.76 0.42
C VAL A 143 -17.46 4.33 1.78
N ALA A 144 -16.70 5.42 1.81
CA ALA A 144 -16.36 6.10 3.05
C ALA A 144 -17.56 6.91 3.60
N ASP A 145 -17.78 6.88 4.91
CA ASP A 145 -18.80 7.68 5.58
C ASP A 145 -18.48 9.17 5.49
N ALA A 146 -19.52 10.01 5.40
CA ALA A 146 -19.37 11.45 5.16
C ALA A 146 -18.44 12.15 6.17
N ASP A 147 -18.57 11.79 7.44
CA ASP A 147 -17.85 12.40 8.55
C ASP A 147 -16.41 11.87 8.70
N GLU A 148 -16.11 10.70 8.12
CA GLU A 148 -14.78 10.09 8.23
C GLU A 148 -13.88 10.35 7.01
N ARG A 149 -14.45 10.89 5.93
CA ARG A 149 -13.75 11.15 4.66
C ARG A 149 -12.60 12.14 4.78
N ILE A 150 -12.70 13.10 5.70
CA ILE A 150 -11.75 14.21 5.82
C ILE A 150 -11.33 14.34 7.28
N ASP A 151 -10.05 14.12 7.57
CA ASP A 151 -9.44 14.42 8.88
C ASP A 151 -8.40 15.52 8.68
N LEU A 152 -8.70 16.72 9.18
CA LEU A 152 -7.83 17.89 9.10
C LEU A 152 -7.28 18.25 10.48
N LYS A 153 -5.96 18.33 10.58
CA LYS A 153 -5.25 18.72 11.81
C LYS A 153 -4.25 19.84 11.52
N ARG A 154 -4.29 20.91 12.31
CA ARG A 154 -3.32 22.01 12.24
C ARG A 154 -2.13 21.69 13.13
N LEU A 155 -0.90 21.77 12.60
CA LEU A 155 0.33 21.53 13.35
C LEU A 155 1.03 22.81 13.83
N GLY A 156 0.66 23.98 13.28
CA GLY A 156 1.32 25.27 13.54
C GLY A 156 2.20 25.72 12.36
N ASP A 157 2.57 27.00 12.33
CA ASP A 157 3.48 27.61 11.34
C ASP A 157 3.09 27.37 9.87
N ASP A 158 1.77 27.37 9.61
CA ASP A 158 1.15 27.11 8.32
C ASP A 158 1.33 25.69 7.78
N PHE A 159 1.60 24.73 8.68
CA PHE A 159 1.55 23.30 8.41
C PHE A 159 0.20 22.68 8.80
N TYR A 160 -0.32 21.87 7.87
CA TYR A 160 -1.58 21.15 8.00
C TYR A 160 -1.35 19.68 7.67
N VAL A 161 -1.95 18.77 8.44
CA VAL A 161 -2.05 17.35 8.10
C VAL A 161 -3.47 17.09 7.67
N LEU A 162 -3.63 16.59 6.46
CA LEU A 162 -4.90 16.27 5.85
C LEU A 162 -4.93 14.79 5.49
N SER A 163 -5.97 14.09 5.92
CA SER A 163 -6.22 12.71 5.51
C SER A 163 -7.52 12.65 4.72
N LEU A 164 -7.45 12.14 3.51
CA LEU A 164 -8.59 11.86 2.67
C LEU A 164 -8.83 10.36 2.65
N LYS A 165 -10.01 9.92 3.04
CA LYS A 165 -10.40 8.51 3.04
C LYS A 165 -11.42 8.24 1.94
N PHE A 166 -11.18 7.17 1.18
CA PHE A 166 -12.07 6.69 0.12
C PHE A 166 -12.40 5.22 0.38
N GLY A 167 -13.61 4.78 0.03
CA GLY A 167 -13.94 3.36 0.03
C GLY A 167 -13.30 2.62 -1.14
N PHE A 168 -13.16 1.29 -1.04
CA PHE A 168 -12.49 0.50 -2.08
C PHE A 168 -13.23 0.48 -3.42
N ALA A 169 -14.53 0.80 -3.45
CA ALA A 169 -15.34 0.85 -4.66
C ALA A 169 -15.48 2.28 -5.22
N GLU A 170 -14.88 3.29 -4.58
CA GLU A 170 -14.89 4.67 -5.05
C GLU A 170 -13.66 4.96 -5.93
N ASP A 171 -13.84 5.78 -6.97
CA ASP A 171 -12.73 6.33 -7.75
C ASP A 171 -12.13 7.54 -6.99
N PRO A 172 -10.88 7.47 -6.52
CA PRO A 172 -10.29 8.56 -5.74
C PRO A 172 -10.00 9.78 -6.60
N ASN A 173 -10.70 10.89 -6.33
CA ASN A 173 -10.45 12.18 -6.95
C ASN A 173 -9.99 13.19 -5.89
N VAL A 174 -8.67 13.37 -5.79
CA VAL A 174 -8.07 14.26 -4.79
C VAL A 174 -8.45 15.74 -5.01
N PRO A 175 -8.37 16.31 -6.22
CA PRO A 175 -8.79 17.70 -6.44
C PRO A 175 -10.24 17.98 -6.02
N LEU A 176 -11.17 17.06 -6.36
CA LEU A 176 -12.58 17.18 -5.99
C LEU A 176 -12.76 17.10 -4.46
N ALA A 177 -12.06 16.20 -3.79
CA ALA A 177 -12.10 16.06 -2.34
C ALA A 177 -11.52 17.29 -1.62
N LEU A 178 -10.43 17.86 -2.13
CA LEU A 178 -9.85 19.10 -1.61
C LEU A 178 -10.80 20.29 -1.76
N GLY A 179 -11.57 20.36 -2.85
CA GLY A 179 -12.62 21.38 -3.01
C GLY A 179 -13.71 21.31 -1.92
N ARG A 180 -13.96 20.12 -1.35
CA ARG A 180 -14.91 19.92 -0.26
C ARG A 180 -14.35 20.27 1.13
N CYS A 181 -13.02 20.32 1.28
CA CYS A 181 -12.36 20.69 2.54
C CYS A 181 -12.62 22.14 2.98
N ALA A 182 -13.16 22.99 2.09
CA ALA A 182 -13.58 24.35 2.45
C ALA A 182 -14.59 24.36 3.60
N ARG A 183 -15.44 23.32 3.71
CA ARG A 183 -16.41 23.17 4.80
C ARG A 183 -15.75 22.90 6.17
N GLU A 184 -14.58 22.27 6.16
CA GLU A 184 -13.76 21.96 7.35
C GLU A 184 -12.79 23.11 7.72
N GLY A 185 -12.96 24.28 7.11
CA GLY A 185 -12.16 25.47 7.42
C GLY A 185 -10.80 25.53 6.71
N LEU A 186 -10.62 24.79 5.61
CA LEU A 186 -9.44 24.88 4.74
C LEU A 186 -9.85 24.93 3.26
N SER A 187 -9.90 26.13 2.69
CA SER A 187 -10.21 26.33 1.27
C SER A 187 -8.98 26.16 0.40
N PHE A 188 -9.07 25.34 -0.63
CA PHE A 188 -8.01 25.16 -1.64
C PHE A 188 -8.38 25.87 -2.93
N ASP A 189 -7.49 26.75 -3.40
CA ASP A 189 -7.54 27.23 -4.78
C ASP A 189 -6.61 26.34 -5.62
N MET A 190 -7.19 25.56 -6.53
CA MET A 190 -6.42 24.65 -7.40
C MET A 190 -5.46 25.40 -8.33
N MET A 191 -5.72 26.68 -8.64
CA MET A 191 -4.84 27.51 -9.46
C MET A 191 -3.62 28.03 -8.70
N ASP A 192 -3.66 28.01 -7.37
CA ASP A 192 -2.56 28.43 -6.49
C ASP A 192 -1.99 27.25 -5.67
N THR A 193 -2.46 26.03 -5.96
CA THR A 193 -2.03 24.80 -5.29
C THR A 193 -1.10 24.00 -6.20
N THR A 194 0.09 23.69 -5.68
CA THR A 194 1.08 22.83 -6.35
C THR A 194 1.22 21.51 -5.59
N PHE A 195 1.12 20.40 -6.30
CA PHE A 195 1.25 19.06 -5.74
C PHE A 195 2.71 18.60 -5.84
N PHE A 196 3.28 18.23 -4.70
CA PHE A 196 4.63 17.69 -4.60
C PHE A 196 4.54 16.21 -4.29
N ILE A 197 5.11 15.40 -5.18
CA ILE A 197 5.12 13.94 -5.05
C ILE A 197 6.54 13.46 -5.13
N SER A 198 6.92 12.57 -4.22
CA SER A 198 8.19 11.86 -4.36
C SER A 198 7.95 10.63 -5.22
N ARG A 199 8.66 10.53 -6.35
CA ARG A 199 8.66 9.30 -7.15
C ARG A 199 9.79 8.42 -6.62
N GLU A 200 9.40 7.28 -6.09
CA GLU A 200 10.31 6.28 -5.55
C GLU A 200 10.74 5.34 -6.69
N ASN A 201 11.96 5.54 -7.20
CA ASN A 201 12.54 4.61 -8.16
C ASN A 201 13.11 3.42 -7.39
N ILE A 202 12.40 2.30 -7.47
CA ILE A 202 12.79 1.02 -6.86
C ILE A 202 13.96 0.43 -7.64
N VAL A 203 15.13 0.35 -7.00
CA VAL A 203 16.32 -0.31 -7.54
C VAL A 203 16.64 -1.51 -6.66
N PRO A 204 16.81 -2.72 -7.22
CA PRO A 204 17.22 -3.88 -6.45
C PRO A 204 18.66 -3.68 -5.95
N ASP A 205 18.87 -3.77 -4.63
CA ASP A 205 20.19 -3.68 -4.02
C ASP A 205 20.68 -5.05 -3.55
N ILE A 206 21.89 -5.41 -3.99
CA ILE A 206 22.55 -6.69 -3.68
C ILE A 206 22.92 -6.78 -2.19
N LYS A 207 23.04 -5.65 -1.48
CA LYS A 207 23.48 -5.62 -0.07
C LYS A 207 22.33 -5.72 0.93
N ARG A 208 21.09 -5.39 0.53
CA ARG A 208 19.92 -5.37 1.40
C ARG A 208 19.12 -6.67 1.25
N HIS A 209 19.05 -7.45 2.33
CA HIS A 209 18.45 -8.79 2.32
C HIS A 209 16.93 -8.75 2.56
N GLY A 210 16.17 -8.18 1.62
CA GLY A 210 14.70 -8.13 1.68
C GLY A 210 14.01 -9.37 1.10
N MET A 211 14.50 -9.82 -0.06
CA MET A 211 14.01 -10.96 -0.85
C MET A 211 15.16 -11.60 -1.64
N VAL A 212 14.86 -12.66 -2.40
CA VAL A 212 15.84 -13.29 -3.29
C VAL A 212 15.91 -12.48 -4.59
N LEU A 213 17.11 -12.24 -5.11
CA LEU A 213 17.38 -11.34 -6.24
C LEU A 213 16.43 -11.48 -7.45
N TRP A 214 16.07 -12.70 -7.85
CA TRP A 214 15.16 -12.89 -8.99
C TRP A 214 13.74 -12.37 -8.72
N ARG A 215 13.28 -12.44 -7.45
CA ARG A 215 12.00 -11.86 -7.03
C ARG A 215 12.07 -10.34 -7.00
N ASP A 216 13.22 -9.77 -6.67
CA ASP A 216 13.41 -8.32 -6.71
C ASP A 216 13.38 -7.79 -8.14
N HIS A 217 14.01 -8.50 -9.09
CA HIS A 217 13.87 -8.18 -10.51
C HIS A 217 12.44 -8.31 -11.01
N LEU A 218 11.72 -9.38 -10.64
CA LEU A 218 10.31 -9.54 -10.97
C LEU A 218 9.46 -8.41 -10.38
N PHE A 219 9.68 -8.05 -9.11
CA PHE A 219 8.98 -6.95 -8.45
C PHE A 219 9.27 -5.61 -9.13
N ALA A 220 10.53 -5.30 -9.43
CA ALA A 220 10.93 -4.08 -10.12
C ALA A 220 10.28 -3.99 -11.52
N PHE A 221 10.21 -5.10 -12.25
CA PHE A 221 9.50 -5.16 -13.52
C PHE A 221 7.99 -4.89 -13.36
N LEU A 222 7.32 -5.55 -12.40
CA LEU A 222 5.90 -5.34 -12.13
C LEU A 222 5.62 -3.90 -11.70
N ALA A 223 6.45 -3.33 -10.83
CA ALA A 223 6.30 -1.97 -10.32
C ALA A 223 6.43 -0.91 -11.43
N ARG A 224 7.31 -1.14 -12.42
CA ARG A 224 7.45 -0.27 -13.60
C ARG A 224 6.21 -0.27 -14.50
N ASN A 225 5.47 -1.38 -14.53
CA ASN A 225 4.24 -1.53 -15.32
C ASN A 225 2.97 -1.16 -14.54
N ALA A 226 3.07 -0.92 -13.23
CA ALA A 226 1.93 -0.55 -12.40
C ALA A 226 1.48 0.88 -12.69
N LEU A 227 0.17 1.13 -12.54
CA LEU A 227 -0.38 2.47 -12.67
C LEU A 227 0.26 3.41 -11.63
N PRO A 228 0.82 4.56 -12.03
CA PRO A 228 1.36 5.53 -11.10
C PRO A 228 0.30 6.05 -10.13
N ALA A 229 0.67 6.29 -8.88
CA ALA A 229 -0.23 6.85 -7.87
C ALA A 229 -0.81 8.21 -8.29
N THR A 230 -0.07 8.99 -9.08
CA THR A 230 -0.50 10.31 -9.59
C THR A 230 -1.70 10.21 -10.52
N ALA A 231 -1.71 9.20 -11.40
CA ALA A 231 -2.81 8.89 -12.28
C ALA A 231 -4.00 8.31 -11.51
N PHE A 232 -3.74 7.41 -10.55
CA PHE A 232 -4.77 6.81 -9.71
C PHE A 232 -5.54 7.85 -8.87
N PHE A 233 -4.85 8.84 -8.31
CA PHE A 233 -5.47 9.92 -7.51
C PHE A 233 -5.96 11.12 -8.34
N GLN A 234 -5.89 11.02 -9.68
CA GLN A 234 -6.33 12.04 -10.63
C GLN A 234 -5.69 13.42 -10.40
N ILE A 235 -4.39 13.45 -10.11
CA ILE A 235 -3.68 14.69 -9.80
C ILE A 235 -3.40 15.46 -11.11
N PRO A 236 -3.72 16.77 -11.20
CA PRO A 236 -3.54 17.54 -12.42
C PRO A 236 -2.07 17.65 -12.81
N GLY A 237 -1.71 17.17 -14.00
CA GLY A 237 -0.32 17.17 -14.48
C GLY A 237 0.32 18.57 -14.57
N ASN A 238 -0.46 19.59 -14.90
CA ASN A 238 0.04 20.97 -15.07
C ASN A 238 0.45 21.66 -13.74
N ARG A 239 0.17 21.04 -12.58
CA ARG A 239 0.48 21.56 -11.24
C ARG A 239 1.20 20.53 -10.37
N LEU A 240 1.76 19.50 -11.01
CA LEU A 240 2.47 18.42 -10.35
C LEU A 240 3.98 18.65 -10.50
N ILE A 241 4.68 18.65 -9.37
CA ILE A 241 6.14 18.58 -9.32
C ILE A 241 6.51 17.21 -8.75
N GLU A 242 7.12 16.38 -9.60
CA GLU A 242 7.67 15.10 -9.18
C GLU A 242 9.15 15.26 -8.83
N LEU A 243 9.48 14.94 -7.58
CA LEU A 243 10.85 14.93 -7.08
C LEU A 243 11.31 13.47 -6.95
N GLY A 244 12.09 13.01 -7.91
CA GLY A 244 12.62 11.65 -7.93
C GLY A 244 13.61 11.40 -6.78
N ALA A 245 13.41 10.31 -6.06
CA ALA A 245 14.37 9.75 -5.11
C ALA A 245 14.65 8.29 -5.48
N LEU A 246 15.92 7.87 -5.41
CA LEU A 246 16.32 6.47 -5.59
C LEU A 246 16.10 5.73 -4.27
N LEU A 247 15.31 4.65 -4.30
CA LEU A 247 15.14 3.73 -3.18
C LEU A 247 15.75 2.38 -3.53
N GLU A 248 16.74 1.98 -2.73
CA GLU A 248 17.45 0.70 -2.83
C GLU A 248 16.78 -0.34 -1.91
N ILE A 249 16.27 -1.44 -2.49
CA ILE A 249 15.45 -2.47 -1.80
C ILE A 249 16.06 -3.86 -1.95
#